data_AF-A0A2E1DL36-F1
#
_entry.id   AF-A0A2E1DL36-F1
#
_cell.length_a   1.000
_cell.length_b   1.000
_cell.length_c   1.000
_cell.angle_alpha   90.00
_cell.angle_beta   90.00
_cell.angle_gamma   90.00
#
_symmetry.space_group_name_H-M   'P 1'
#
loop_
_entity.id
_entity.type
_entity.pdbx_description
1 polymer ?
#
loop_
_entity_poly.entity_id
_entity_poly.type
_entity_poly.pdbx_seq_one_letter_code
_entity_poly.pdbx_strand_id
1 'polypeptide(L)'
;MRKCNLDLAPEAPWRCPENCSSYERRTVDVNWSHGTLITPATPEEPVGLGEDESIAHLLESVEGIVNAAAPQMQAEVEAERKKKNRSPLNMLKRKKQRKKKK
;
A
#
# COMPACT_ATOMS: atom_id res chain seq x y z
N MET A 1 -27.19 -23.08 -6.23
CA MET A 1 -26.26 -22.58 -7.27
C MET A 1 -24.93 -23.31 -7.14
N ARG A 2 -24.39 -23.96 -8.19
CA ARG A 2 -23.06 -24.62 -8.13
C ARG A 2 -21.97 -23.61 -8.52
N LYS A 3 -21.27 -23.03 -7.53
CA LYS A 3 -20.17 -22.08 -7.75
C LYS A 3 -18.83 -22.84 -7.76
N CYS A 4 -18.00 -22.63 -8.79
CA CYS A 4 -16.66 -23.21 -8.86
C CYS A 4 -15.69 -22.26 -8.14
N ASN A 5 -14.99 -22.73 -7.10
CA ASN A 5 -14.02 -21.94 -6.34
C ASN A 5 -12.56 -22.18 -6.78
N LEU A 6 -12.33 -23.08 -7.74
CA LEU A 6 -10.99 -23.57 -8.12
C LEU A 6 -10.57 -23.16 -9.53
N ASP A 7 -11.30 -22.26 -10.21
CA ASP A 7 -11.03 -21.81 -11.58
C ASP A 7 -10.87 -22.93 -12.64
N LEU A 8 -11.40 -24.13 -12.36
CA LEU A 8 -11.34 -25.29 -13.26
C LEU A 8 -12.44 -25.29 -14.34
N ALA A 9 -13.32 -24.28 -14.34
CA ALA A 9 -14.39 -24.19 -15.31
C ALA A 9 -13.86 -23.60 -16.64
N PRO A 10 -14.21 -24.19 -17.80
CA PRO A 10 -13.76 -23.69 -19.10
C PRO A 10 -14.33 -22.32 -19.48
N GLU A 11 -15.37 -21.85 -18.77
CA GLU A 11 -16.05 -20.56 -18.99
C GLU A 11 -16.01 -19.69 -17.72
N ALA A 12 -14.84 -19.57 -17.07
CA ALA A 12 -14.68 -18.86 -15.80
C ALA A 12 -15.41 -17.48 -15.75
N PRO A 13 -16.02 -17.08 -14.60
CA PRO A 13 -15.74 -17.50 -13.21
C PRO A 13 -16.93 -18.07 -12.39
N TRP A 14 -18.17 -18.20 -12.90
CA TRP A 14 -19.35 -18.32 -12.00
C TRP A 14 -20.15 -19.63 -12.04
N ARG A 15 -19.91 -20.56 -12.96
CA ARG A 15 -20.70 -21.80 -13.08
C ARG A 15 -19.81 -23.04 -13.16
N CYS A 16 -20.03 -23.95 -12.23
CA CYS A 16 -19.43 -25.28 -12.26
C CYS A 16 -20.25 -26.19 -13.21
N PRO A 17 -19.62 -26.89 -14.18
CA PRO A 17 -20.32 -27.78 -15.11
C PRO A 17 -20.93 -29.00 -14.39
N GLU A 18 -21.94 -29.64 -15.01
CA GLU A 18 -22.69 -30.73 -14.38
C GLU A 18 -21.79 -31.92 -13.97
N ASN A 19 -20.75 -32.18 -14.78
CA ASN A 19 -19.85 -33.33 -14.67
C ASN A 19 -18.45 -32.96 -14.14
N CYS A 20 -18.37 -32.02 -13.20
CA CYS A 20 -17.09 -31.60 -12.64
C CYS A 20 -16.59 -32.61 -11.61
N SER A 21 -15.43 -33.23 -11.88
CA SER A 21 -14.82 -34.24 -10.99
C SER A 21 -14.34 -33.68 -9.66
N SER A 22 -14.01 -32.39 -9.60
CA SER A 22 -13.60 -31.68 -8.39
C SER A 22 -14.76 -30.96 -7.69
N TYR A 23 -16.01 -31.20 -8.11
CA TYR A 23 -17.16 -30.58 -7.47
C TYR A 23 -17.41 -31.17 -6.08
N GLU A 24 -17.24 -30.33 -5.06
CA GLU A 24 -17.63 -30.62 -3.70
C GLU A 24 -18.85 -29.77 -3.32
N ARG A 25 -19.95 -30.42 -2.90
CA ARG A 25 -21.17 -29.71 -2.49
C ARG A 25 -20.93 -29.04 -1.14
N ARG A 26 -20.73 -27.72 -1.13
CA ARG A 26 -20.84 -26.92 0.09
C ARG A 26 -22.31 -26.75 0.46
N THR A 27 -22.71 -27.36 1.57
CA THR A 27 -24.10 -27.36 2.06
C THR A 27 -24.50 -26.00 2.62
N VAL A 28 -23.57 -25.28 3.23
CA VAL A 28 -23.74 -23.91 3.74
C VAL A 28 -22.36 -23.23 3.68
N ASP A 29 -22.31 -21.96 3.27
CA ASP A 29 -21.09 -21.15 3.43
C ASP A 29 -20.98 -20.74 4.91
N VAL A 30 -20.57 -21.68 5.76
CA VAL A 30 -20.63 -21.56 7.23
C VAL A 30 -19.69 -20.48 7.80
N ASN A 31 -18.82 -19.93 6.96
CA ASN A 31 -17.90 -18.86 7.34
C ASN A 31 -18.36 -17.47 6.86
N TRP A 32 -19.56 -17.37 6.27
CA TRP A 32 -20.14 -16.10 5.83
C TRP A 32 -21.15 -15.60 6.85
N SER A 33 -20.90 -14.40 7.36
CA SER A 33 -21.89 -13.65 8.13
C SER A 33 -22.72 -12.81 7.17
N HIS A 34 -24.05 -12.85 7.30
CA HIS A 34 -24.92 -11.93 6.57
C HIS A 34 -24.70 -10.50 7.09
N GLY A 35 -24.04 -9.67 6.29
CA GLY A 35 -23.94 -8.24 6.54
C GLY A 35 -25.20 -7.49 6.09
N THR A 36 -25.40 -6.29 6.60
CA THR A 36 -26.42 -5.37 6.10
C THR A 36 -25.84 -4.47 5.00
N LEU A 37 -26.57 -4.28 3.90
CA LEU A 37 -26.24 -3.26 2.88
C LEU A 37 -26.74 -1.87 3.26
N ILE A 38 -27.45 -1.75 4.39
CA ILE A 38 -27.90 -0.48 4.90
C ILE A 38 -26.70 0.18 5.57
N THR A 39 -26.25 1.29 5.00
CA THR A 39 -25.25 2.14 5.65
C THR A 39 -25.90 2.69 6.92
N PRO A 40 -25.34 2.41 8.12
CA PRO A 40 -25.86 2.98 9.34
C PRO A 40 -25.75 4.52 9.27
N ALA A 41 -26.55 5.21 10.07
CA ALA A 41 -26.42 6.66 10.19
C ALA A 41 -24.98 7.02 10.56
N THR A 42 -24.43 8.06 9.90
CA THR A 42 -23.14 8.61 10.28
C THR A 42 -23.21 8.99 11.76
N PRO A 43 -22.27 8.52 12.60
CA PRO A 43 -22.25 8.91 14.00
C PRO A 43 -22.10 10.42 14.12
N GLU A 44 -22.60 10.98 15.22
CA GLU A 44 -22.41 12.40 15.52
C GLU A 44 -20.92 12.72 15.61
N GLU A 45 -20.56 13.91 15.14
CA GLU A 45 -19.20 14.40 15.23
C GLU A 45 -18.78 14.47 16.70
N PRO A 46 -17.56 14.01 17.06
CA PRO A 46 -17.09 14.11 18.42
C PRO A 46 -17.03 15.57 18.88
N VAL A 47 -17.53 15.83 20.08
CA VAL A 47 -17.51 17.15 20.71
C VAL A 47 -16.06 17.66 20.80
N GLY A 48 -15.82 18.92 20.40
CA GLY A 48 -14.52 19.55 20.55
C GLY A 48 -13.53 19.34 19.38
N LEU A 49 -13.91 18.67 18.30
CA LEU A 49 -13.04 18.55 17.12
C LEU A 49 -12.93 19.90 16.39
N GLY A 50 -11.83 20.63 16.60
CA GLY A 50 -11.58 21.92 15.94
C GLY A 50 -12.29 23.12 16.58
N GLU A 51 -12.84 22.95 17.80
CA GLU A 51 -13.41 24.06 18.57
C GLU A 51 -12.35 24.89 19.29
N ASP A 52 -11.17 24.32 19.53
CA ASP A 52 -10.04 24.98 20.19
C ASP A 52 -8.74 24.91 19.36
N GLU A 53 -7.76 25.72 19.75
CA GLU A 53 -6.46 25.79 19.08
C GLU A 53 -5.55 24.59 19.43
N SER A 54 -6.03 23.57 20.15
CA SER A 54 -5.19 22.46 20.61
C SER A 54 -4.61 21.65 19.45
N ILE A 55 -5.42 21.43 18.42
CA ILE A 55 -5.02 20.73 17.19
C ILE A 55 -4.02 21.57 16.41
N ALA A 56 -4.29 22.87 16.27
CA ALA A 56 -3.39 23.80 15.58
C ALA A 56 -2.02 23.84 16.28
N HIS A 57 -2.00 23.97 17.61
CA HIS A 57 -0.78 23.96 18.40
C HIS A 57 -0.03 22.63 18.31
N LEU A 58 -0.75 21.50 18.32
CA LEU A 58 -0.13 20.19 18.12
C LEU A 58 0.53 20.09 16.74
N LEU A 59 -0.17 20.50 15.67
CA LEU A 59 0.36 20.47 14.31
C LEU A 59 1.55 21.41 14.13
N GLU A 60 1.50 22.62 14.70
CA GLU A 60 2.63 23.56 14.72
C GLU A 60 3.85 22.95 15.43
N SER A 61 3.64 22.30 16.58
CA SER A 61 4.74 21.64 17.32
C SER A 61 5.39 20.53 16.50
N VAL A 62 4.59 19.75 15.76
CA VAL A 62 5.06 18.67 14.90
C VAL A 62 5.78 19.24 13.67
N GLU A 63 5.23 20.30 13.06
CA GLU A 63 5.87 21.01 11.96
C GLU A 63 7.25 21.53 12.37
N GLY A 64 7.38 22.11 13.56
CA GLY A 64 8.66 22.55 14.11
C GLY A 64 9.70 21.42 14.19
N ILE A 65 9.30 20.23 14.65
CA ILE A 65 10.18 19.05 14.72
C ILE A 65 10.61 18.61 13.31
N VAL A 66 9.67 18.50 12.38
CA VAL A 66 9.95 18.06 11.00
C VAL A 66 10.86 19.04 10.29
N ASN A 67 10.60 20.35 10.42
CA ASN A 67 11.40 21.41 9.80
C ASN A 67 12.83 21.46 10.37
N ALA A 68 13.01 21.11 11.65
CA ALA A 68 14.34 21.00 12.26
C ALA A 68 15.11 19.77 11.76
N ALA A 69 14.45 18.61 11.63
CA ALA A 69 15.09 17.35 11.26
C ALA A 69 15.35 17.22 9.75
N ALA A 70 14.44 17.71 8.91
CA ALA A 70 14.47 17.46 7.46
C ALA A 70 15.75 17.92 6.76
N PRO A 71 16.31 19.13 7.00
CA PRO A 71 17.55 19.57 6.35
C PRO A 71 18.75 18.70 6.70
N GLN A 72 18.82 18.21 7.95
CA GLN A 72 19.90 17.35 8.43
C GLN A 72 19.88 16.00 7.72
N MET A 73 18.71 15.34 7.69
CA MET A 73 18.54 14.06 6.99
C MET A 73 18.82 14.18 5.50
N GLN A 74 18.38 15.27 4.85
CA GLN A 74 18.69 15.52 3.45
C GLN A 74 20.20 15.63 3.21
N ALA A 75 20.91 16.39 4.05
CA ALA A 75 22.36 16.54 3.95
C ALA A 75 23.10 15.20 4.09
N GLU A 76 22.68 14.35 5.02
CA GLU A 76 23.23 13.01 5.22
C GLU A 76 23.02 12.10 4.00
N VAL A 77 21.78 12.04 3.49
CA VAL A 77 21.45 11.24 2.30
C VAL A 77 22.25 11.73 1.09
N GLU A 78 22.37 13.03 0.90
CA GLU A 78 23.20 13.60 -0.17
C GLU A 78 24.68 13.24 -0.02
N ALA A 79 25.23 13.32 1.19
CA ALA A 79 26.61 12.96 1.46
C ALA A 79 26.88 11.50 1.10
N GLU A 80 25.99 10.59 1.49
CA GLU A 80 26.08 9.17 1.15
C GLU A 80 25.97 8.93 -0.37
N ARG A 81 25.05 9.61 -1.05
CA ARG A 81 24.95 9.55 -2.52
C ARG A 81 26.23 10.05 -3.21
N LYS A 82 26.82 11.15 -2.72
CA LYS A 82 28.08 11.70 -3.24
C LYS A 82 29.23 10.71 -3.04
N LYS A 83 29.36 10.10 -1.85
CA LYS A 83 30.37 9.06 -1.56
C LYS A 83 30.21 7.86 -2.50
N LYS A 84 28.99 7.32 -2.64
CA LYS A 84 28.69 6.20 -3.54
C LYS A 84 29.02 6.51 -5.00
N ASN A 85 28.71 7.72 -5.46
CA ASN A 85 29.01 8.16 -6.83
C ASN A 85 30.51 8.37 -7.08
N ARG A 86 31.27 8.78 -6.06
CA ARG A 86 32.73 8.97 -6.11
C ARG A 86 33.50 7.66 -5.94
N SER A 87 32.84 6.54 -5.62
CA SER A 87 33.52 5.26 -5.50
C SER A 87 34.28 4.90 -6.80
N PRO A 88 35.54 4.42 -6.69
CA PRO A 88 36.36 4.11 -7.86
C PRO A 88 35.70 3.09 -8.79
N LEU A 89 34.95 2.15 -8.21
CA LEU A 89 34.18 1.14 -8.92
C LEU A 89 33.06 1.74 -9.80
N ASN A 90 32.32 2.74 -9.29
CA ASN A 90 31.30 3.45 -10.07
C ASN A 90 31.91 4.39 -11.12
N MET A 91 33.05 5.01 -10.81
CA MET A 91 33.82 5.83 -11.77
C MET A 91 34.32 4.99 -12.96
N LEU A 92 34.87 3.80 -12.69
CA LEU A 92 35.31 2.84 -13.71
C LEU A 92 34.13 2.35 -14.57
N LYS A 93 32.99 1.98 -13.94
CA LYS A 93 31.76 1.61 -14.67
C LYS A 93 31.28 2.73 -15.59
N ARG A 94 31.26 3.99 -15.12
CA ARG A 94 30.88 5.16 -15.94
C ARG A 94 31.82 5.39 -17.13
N LYS A 95 33.15 5.29 -16.93
CA LYS A 95 34.14 5.39 -18.03
C LYS A 95 33.95 4.29 -19.07
N LYS A 96 33.71 3.04 -18.65
CA LYS A 96 33.48 1.90 -19.55
C LYS A 96 32.19 2.06 -20.38
N GLN A 97 31.10 2.54 -19.77
CA GLN A 97 29.85 2.84 -20.48
C GLN A 97 30.03 3.96 -21.52
N ARG A 98 30.76 5.03 -21.18
CA ARG A 98 31.07 6.13 -22.12
C ARG A 98 31.87 5.66 -23.33
N LYS A 99 32.85 4.76 -23.13
CA LYS A 99 33.63 4.17 -24.22
C LYS A 99 32.84 3.22 -25.12
N LYS A 100 31.76 2.60 -24.61
CA LYS A 100 30.92 1.66 -25.39
C LYS A 100 29.86 2.37 -26.26
N LYS A 101 29.59 3.66 -25.96
CA LYS A 101 28.62 4.51 -26.68
C LYS A 101 29.25 5.37 -27.77
N LYS A 102 30.58 5.33 -27.91
CA LYS A 102 31.38 6.08 -28.89
C LYS A 102 32.03 5.07 -29.82
#